data_AF-A0A3Q2P4M8-F1
#
_entry.id   AF-A0A3Q2P4M8-F1
#
_cell.length_a   1.000
_cell.length_b   1.000
_cell.length_c   1.000
_cell.angle_alpha   90.00
_cell.angle_beta   90.00
_cell.angle_gamma   90.00
#
_symmetry.space_group_name_H-M   'P 1'
#
loop_
_entity.id
_entity.type
_entity.pdbx_description
1 polymer ?
#
loop_
_entity_poly.entity_id
_entity_poly.type
_entity_poly.pdbx_seq_one_letter_code
_entity_poly.pdbx_strand_id
1 'polypeptide(L)'
;MIRRTTVINHIKFSSNFENQIFFLSLSPVCQGFTNRVNLLGSKDDHYLNMVRTYSNCTVVLENLEITYVEEHRDLSFLRSIEEVSGYVLIALNTVPRIPLENLRIIRGHSLYEGKFALSVLTGRWSPKMILCNVETIQWLDIVNTESKPSMELPVAGSNPACKCKKCHPDCFNGSCWAPGLENCQTLTKLNCAQQCSKRCKGPSPSDCCNEHCAAGCTGPKPTDCLACRDFQDDGVCKDSCPGLMRYDPNLHQLVPNPHGKYNFGATCVKSCPHNYVVTDHGACVRTCSGNTYEVDEGGIRKCTKCDGLCPKVCNGLGAGELTHTLSINATNIGSFKNCTKISGDITIIHTSIYGDSYTNTPKMDPSQLDVFKTVKEITGHLWIQTWPENMTSLSPFENLEIVRGRTKRGSRTVVVTQLNIENLGFRSLKEISDGDVVIINNQNLCYTDESHWKRLFISQGQKATVSENANATVCALRSKTCDRKCTADGCWGPGPGMCFACRDYSRGRSCVDSCNILEGEPREAIMNKTCVECHPECLRMNGTATCQAPGPGNCTKCANFQDGLFCVSRCPQGVPGEDDTLVWKYADEKRVCQLCHKNCTKG
;
A
#
# COMPACT_ATOMS: atom_id res chain seq x y z
N MET A 1 46.92 -13.47 50.54
CA MET A 1 46.16 -14.05 51.66
C MET A 1 44.66 -13.80 51.43
N ILE A 2 43.91 -14.85 51.07
CA ILE A 2 42.57 -15.26 51.57
C ILE A 2 41.74 -14.13 52.26
N ARG A 3 40.49 -13.72 51.94
CA ARG A 3 39.20 -14.46 51.71
C ARG A 3 38.02 -13.51 51.32
N ARG A 4 37.14 -13.95 50.39
CA ARG A 4 35.65 -13.84 50.20
C ARG A 4 34.91 -12.47 50.42
N THR A 5 33.97 -12.02 49.57
CA THR A 5 32.82 -12.73 48.96
C THR A 5 32.30 -12.09 47.64
N THR A 6 31.89 -12.94 46.69
CA THR A 6 31.21 -12.74 45.37
C THR A 6 29.72 -12.35 45.56
N VAL A 7 28.99 -11.62 44.67
CA VAL A 7 28.36 -11.98 43.35
C VAL A 7 27.86 -10.66 42.68
N ILE A 8 28.40 -10.16 41.54
CA ILE A 8 28.05 -10.34 40.09
C ILE A 8 26.67 -9.75 39.69
N ASN A 9 26.42 -9.00 38.60
CA ASN A 9 27.18 -8.25 37.58
C ASN A 9 26.20 -7.35 36.78
N HIS A 10 26.73 -6.23 36.29
CA HIS A 10 26.54 -5.47 35.03
C HIS A 10 25.39 -5.80 34.05
N ILE A 11 24.81 -4.80 33.35
CA ILE A 11 25.36 -4.20 32.10
C ILE A 11 25.15 -2.66 32.01
N LYS A 12 26.19 -1.99 31.50
CA LYS A 12 26.37 -0.57 31.14
C LYS A 12 26.47 -0.46 29.61
N PHE A 13 25.98 0.61 28.98
CA PHE A 13 26.70 1.69 28.24
C PHE A 13 25.70 2.27 27.21
N SER A 14 25.74 3.49 26.67
CA SER A 14 26.54 4.72 26.84
C SER A 14 25.77 5.87 26.16
N SER A 15 26.08 7.09 26.56
CA SER A 15 25.70 8.39 26.01
C SER A 15 25.86 8.58 24.50
N ASN A 16 24.88 9.27 23.87
CA ASN A 16 25.14 10.42 23.00
C ASN A 16 23.86 11.26 22.88
N PHE A 17 23.86 12.36 23.64
CA PHE A 17 22.80 13.34 23.80
C PHE A 17 23.16 14.55 22.93
N GLU A 18 23.13 14.39 21.60
CA GLU A 18 23.27 15.49 20.64
C GLU A 18 22.26 15.28 19.51
N ASN A 19 21.08 15.89 19.69
CA ASN A 19 20.20 16.46 18.67
C ASN A 19 18.93 16.99 19.34
N GLN A 20 19.11 17.89 20.31
CA GLN A 20 18.10 18.89 20.65
C GLN A 20 18.41 20.12 19.80
N ILE A 21 17.57 20.41 18.82
CA ILE A 21 17.17 21.76 18.37
C ILE A 21 16.06 21.57 17.31
N PHE A 22 14.90 22.20 17.57
CA PHE A 22 13.63 22.21 16.82
C PHE A 22 12.69 20.99 16.92
N PHE A 23 12.21 20.68 18.13
CA PHE A 23 10.85 20.15 18.31
C PHE A 23 9.92 21.31 18.69
N LEU A 24 9.36 22.00 17.69
CA LEU A 24 8.16 22.81 17.91
C LEU A 24 6.99 21.83 18.11
N SER A 25 6.52 21.74 19.35
CA SER A 25 5.22 21.20 19.82
C SER A 25 4.46 20.28 18.85
N LEU A 26 4.92 19.03 18.69
CA LEU A 26 4.06 17.97 18.20
C LEU A 26 3.29 17.40 19.40
N SER A 27 1.97 17.52 19.38
CA SER A 27 1.08 16.90 20.36
C SER A 27 1.38 15.39 20.43
N PRO A 28 1.53 14.79 21.63
CA PRO A 28 1.85 13.38 21.75
C PRO A 28 0.78 12.48 21.12
N VAL A 29 1.18 11.70 20.11
CA VAL A 29 0.32 10.81 19.33
C VAL A 29 0.32 9.38 19.88
N CYS A 30 -0.81 8.67 19.76
CA CYS A 30 -0.89 7.24 20.02
C CYS A 30 -1.67 6.52 18.93
N GLN A 31 -1.42 5.22 18.78
CA GLN A 31 -2.01 4.44 17.69
C GLN A 31 -3.51 4.22 17.89
N GLY A 32 -3.94 3.85 19.10
CA GLY A 32 -5.23 3.20 19.31
C GLY A 32 -5.21 1.72 18.91
N PHE A 33 -6.38 1.10 18.91
CA PHE A 33 -6.53 -0.31 18.54
C PHE A 33 -7.92 -0.60 17.97
N THR A 34 -8.06 -1.73 17.29
CA THR A 34 -9.31 -2.18 16.66
C THR A 34 -9.64 -3.61 17.10
N ASN A 35 -10.21 -3.73 18.30
CA ASN A 35 -10.67 -4.99 18.88
C ASN A 35 -12.20 -5.09 18.92
N ARG A 36 -12.92 -3.99 18.66
CA ARG A 36 -14.37 -3.89 18.75
C ARG A 36 -14.86 -4.30 20.15
N VAL A 37 -15.61 -5.40 20.23
CA VAL A 37 -16.10 -5.99 21.49
C VAL A 37 -15.38 -7.29 21.83
N ASN A 38 -14.24 -7.60 21.19
CA ASN A 38 -13.46 -8.79 21.50
C ASN A 38 -12.50 -8.50 22.67
N LEU A 39 -12.52 -9.35 23.70
CA LEU A 39 -11.58 -9.27 24.81
C LEU A 39 -10.38 -10.19 24.55
N LEU A 40 -9.22 -9.59 24.26
CA LEU A 40 -7.95 -10.30 24.04
C LEU A 40 -7.18 -10.41 25.36
N GLY A 41 -7.53 -11.39 26.19
CA GLY A 41 -6.89 -11.64 27.49
C GLY A 41 -7.80 -11.43 28.70
N SER A 42 -7.21 -11.18 29.87
CA SER A 42 -7.99 -10.83 31.07
C SER A 42 -8.44 -9.36 31.02
N LYS A 43 -9.45 -9.00 31.83
CA LYS A 43 -9.87 -7.59 31.96
C LYS A 43 -8.76 -6.70 32.53
N ASP A 44 -7.89 -7.25 33.38
CA ASP A 44 -6.72 -6.56 33.91
C ASP A 44 -5.70 -6.26 32.83
N ASP A 45 -5.36 -7.25 32.00
CA ASP A 45 -4.44 -7.08 30.88
C ASP A 45 -4.98 -6.05 29.88
N HIS A 46 -6.28 -6.11 29.59
CA HIS A 46 -6.96 -5.17 28.71
C HIS A 46 -6.87 -3.73 29.23
N TYR A 47 -7.18 -3.51 30.52
CA TYR A 47 -7.07 -2.20 31.14
C TYR A 47 -5.62 -1.68 31.16
N LEU A 48 -4.64 -2.53 31.52
CA LEU A 48 -3.23 -2.15 31.52
C LEU A 48 -2.75 -1.78 30.12
N ASN A 49 -3.23 -2.48 29.09
CA ASN A 49 -2.94 -2.13 27.71
C ASN A 49 -3.53 -0.76 27.33
N MET A 50 -4.76 -0.48 27.76
CA MET A 50 -5.40 0.83 27.57
C MET A 50 -4.62 1.96 28.25
N VAL A 51 -4.20 1.78 29.51
CA VAL A 51 -3.35 2.74 30.22
C VAL A 51 -2.04 2.98 29.47
N ARG A 52 -1.33 1.91 29.07
CA ARG A 52 -0.07 2.03 28.31
C ARG A 52 -0.24 2.75 26.97
N THR A 53 -1.37 2.53 26.30
CA THR A 53 -1.62 3.08 24.96
C THR A 53 -2.02 4.55 25.01
N TYR A 54 -2.89 4.94 25.94
CA TYR A 54 -3.52 6.27 25.95
C TYR A 54 -2.94 7.23 26.99
N SER A 55 -2.04 6.79 27.89
CA SER A 55 -1.39 7.70 28.84
C SER A 55 -0.57 8.75 28.10
N ASN A 56 -0.81 10.03 28.44
CA ASN A 56 -0.21 11.20 27.79
C ASN A 56 -0.49 11.30 26.28
N CYS A 57 -1.54 10.65 25.78
CA CYS A 57 -1.93 10.75 24.38
C CYS A 57 -2.92 11.90 24.17
N THR A 58 -2.63 12.76 23.19
CA THR A 58 -3.52 13.85 22.76
C THR A 58 -4.24 13.54 21.46
N VAL A 59 -3.60 12.80 20.56
CA VAL A 59 -4.17 12.45 19.24
C VAL A 59 -4.12 10.94 19.02
N VAL A 60 -5.29 10.32 18.84
CA VAL A 60 -5.44 8.91 18.49
C VAL A 60 -5.50 8.75 16.97
N LEU A 61 -4.54 8.03 16.39
CA LEU A 61 -4.38 7.87 14.93
C LEU A 61 -5.37 6.87 14.31
N GLU A 62 -5.84 5.87 15.07
CA GLU A 62 -6.89 4.93 14.67
C GLU A 62 -8.15 5.16 15.52
N ASN A 63 -8.63 4.12 16.19
CA ASN A 63 -9.88 4.13 16.94
C ASN A 63 -9.61 4.21 18.45
N LEU A 64 -10.50 4.89 19.17
CA LEU A 64 -10.54 4.92 20.62
C LEU A 64 -11.63 3.97 21.11
N GLU A 65 -11.22 2.81 21.61
CA GLU A 65 -12.13 1.79 22.15
C GLU A 65 -11.95 1.69 23.68
N ILE A 66 -13.02 1.98 24.41
CA ILE A 66 -13.09 1.90 25.87
C ILE A 66 -14.11 0.81 26.20
N THR A 67 -13.61 -0.39 26.48
CA THR A 67 -14.46 -1.56 26.73
C THR A 67 -14.05 -2.34 27.98
N TYR A 68 -15.00 -3.07 28.57
CA TYR A 68 -14.77 -3.97 29.71
C TYR A 68 -14.15 -3.31 30.97
N VAL A 69 -14.25 -2.00 31.12
CA VAL A 69 -13.67 -1.26 32.26
C VAL A 69 -14.54 -1.44 33.50
N GLU A 70 -13.90 -1.82 34.61
CA GLU A 70 -14.58 -2.09 35.89
C GLU A 70 -14.67 -0.85 36.78
N GLU A 71 -15.67 -0.83 37.68
CA GLU A 71 -16.05 0.31 38.53
C GLU A 71 -14.90 0.94 39.34
N HIS A 72 -13.92 0.12 39.76
CA HIS A 72 -12.80 0.55 40.62
C HIS A 72 -11.61 1.13 39.84
N ARG A 73 -11.63 1.10 38.51
CA ARG A 73 -10.49 1.49 37.68
C ARG A 73 -10.45 2.98 37.39
N ASP A 74 -9.25 3.55 37.34
CA ASP A 74 -9.04 4.97 37.05
C ASP A 74 -8.96 5.21 35.53
N LEU A 75 -9.71 6.19 35.03
CA LEU A 75 -9.69 6.59 33.62
C LEU A 75 -9.17 8.02 33.42
N SER A 76 -8.55 8.62 34.45
CA SER A 76 -8.04 10.00 34.42
C SER A 76 -7.08 10.29 33.25
N PHE A 77 -6.32 9.29 32.81
CA PHE A 77 -5.38 9.40 31.69
C PHE A 77 -6.06 9.76 30.36
N LEU A 78 -7.36 9.45 30.19
CA LEU A 78 -8.14 9.79 28.99
C LEU A 78 -8.40 11.29 28.84
N ARG A 79 -8.24 12.09 29.90
CA ARG A 79 -8.43 13.55 29.86
C ARG A 79 -7.50 14.24 28.89
N SER A 80 -6.35 13.64 28.59
CA SER A 80 -5.39 14.24 27.67
C SER A 80 -5.80 14.16 26.20
N ILE A 81 -6.76 13.30 25.84
CA ILE A 81 -7.17 13.09 24.44
C ILE A 81 -7.99 14.27 23.94
N GLU A 82 -7.53 14.88 22.84
CA GLU A 82 -8.20 15.99 22.15
C GLU A 82 -8.77 15.60 20.79
N GLU A 83 -8.18 14.61 20.12
CA GLU A 83 -8.55 14.21 18.76
C GLU A 83 -8.53 12.70 18.56
N VAL A 84 -9.53 12.18 17.84
CA VAL A 84 -9.59 10.78 17.39
C VAL A 84 -9.79 10.74 15.88
N SER A 85 -8.89 10.08 15.17
CA SER A 85 -8.92 10.00 13.70
C SER A 85 -9.99 9.03 13.17
N GLY A 86 -10.20 7.91 13.86
CA GLY A 86 -11.18 6.88 13.52
C GLY A 86 -12.53 7.09 14.22
N TYR A 87 -13.06 6.02 14.82
CA TYR A 87 -14.27 6.06 15.64
C TYR A 87 -13.96 5.99 17.14
N VAL A 88 -14.95 6.36 17.95
CA VAL A 88 -14.97 6.17 19.41
C VAL A 88 -16.02 5.12 19.77
N LEU A 89 -15.61 4.05 20.45
CA LEU A 89 -16.49 2.99 20.94
C LEU A 89 -16.43 2.93 22.47
N ILE A 90 -17.58 3.07 23.11
CA ILE A 90 -17.75 2.91 24.56
C ILE A 90 -18.75 1.78 24.78
N ALA A 91 -18.29 0.61 25.22
CA ALA A 91 -19.16 -0.56 25.34
C ALA A 91 -18.79 -1.46 26.53
N LEU A 92 -19.80 -2.07 27.16
CA LEU A 92 -19.59 -3.12 28.18
C LEU A 92 -18.77 -2.67 29.41
N ASN A 93 -18.86 -1.39 29.78
CA ASN A 93 -18.19 -0.83 30.95
C ASN A 93 -19.13 -0.83 32.17
N THR A 94 -18.55 -0.90 33.38
CA THR A 94 -19.26 -0.70 34.65
C THR A 94 -18.77 0.53 35.42
N VAL A 95 -17.78 1.25 34.90
CA VAL A 95 -17.29 2.52 35.45
C VAL A 95 -18.37 3.63 35.37
N PRO A 96 -18.52 4.46 36.42
CA PRO A 96 -19.58 5.48 36.45
C PRO A 96 -19.25 6.73 35.64
N ARG A 97 -17.97 6.99 35.32
CA ARG A 97 -17.52 8.18 34.59
C ARG A 97 -16.36 7.86 33.65
N ILE A 98 -16.45 8.34 32.41
CA ILE A 98 -15.39 8.26 31.41
C ILE A 98 -14.99 9.70 31.05
N PRO A 99 -13.81 10.20 31.49
CA PRO A 99 -13.48 11.61 31.41
C PRO A 99 -12.82 11.99 30.06
N LEU A 100 -13.63 12.14 29.01
CA LEU A 100 -13.21 12.65 27.69
C LEU A 100 -13.49 14.17 27.55
N GLU A 101 -13.14 14.95 28.57
CA GLU A 101 -13.52 16.36 28.69
C GLU A 101 -12.84 17.28 27.65
N ASN A 102 -11.65 16.89 27.18
CA ASN A 102 -10.88 17.67 26.20
C ASN A 102 -11.05 17.18 24.76
N LEU A 103 -11.86 16.14 24.50
CA LEU A 103 -12.07 15.61 23.16
C LEU A 103 -12.83 16.65 22.30
N ARG A 104 -12.15 17.21 21.30
CA ARG A 104 -12.67 18.29 20.43
C ARG A 104 -13.23 17.76 19.11
N ILE A 105 -12.66 16.67 18.58
CA ILE A 105 -13.02 16.17 17.24
C ILE A 105 -12.85 14.65 17.13
N ILE A 106 -13.82 14.04 16.43
CA ILE A 106 -13.76 12.66 15.93
C ILE A 106 -13.86 12.75 14.41
N ARG A 107 -12.79 12.38 13.68
CA ARG A 107 -12.72 12.57 12.22
C ARG A 107 -13.51 11.52 11.44
N GLY A 108 -13.64 10.30 11.98
CA GLY A 108 -14.44 9.25 11.34
C GLY A 108 -13.83 8.67 10.06
N HIS A 109 -12.50 8.65 9.93
CA HIS A 109 -11.82 7.97 8.80
C HIS A 109 -12.12 6.45 8.77
N SER A 110 -12.40 5.88 9.93
CA SER A 110 -12.98 4.55 10.12
C SER A 110 -14.27 4.67 10.93
N LEU A 111 -15.26 3.82 10.63
CA LEU A 111 -16.56 3.81 11.27
C LEU A 111 -16.84 2.46 11.92
N TYR A 112 -17.40 2.48 13.13
CA TYR A 112 -17.93 1.29 13.77
C TYR A 112 -19.14 0.78 12.99
N GLU A 113 -19.14 -0.53 12.67
CA GLU A 113 -20.12 -1.17 11.77
C GLU A 113 -20.28 -0.49 10.39
N GLY A 114 -19.28 0.28 9.96
CA GLY A 114 -19.34 1.05 8.72
C GLY A 114 -20.34 2.21 8.75
N LYS A 115 -20.88 2.56 9.93
CA LYS A 115 -21.96 3.56 10.07
C LYS A 115 -21.67 4.66 11.09
N PHE A 116 -21.06 4.33 12.23
CA PHE A 116 -21.01 5.22 13.39
C PHE A 116 -19.58 5.67 13.72
N ALA A 117 -19.37 6.99 13.81
CA ALA A 117 -18.11 7.56 14.33
C ALA A 117 -18.08 7.58 15.86
N LEU A 118 -19.24 7.58 16.52
CA LEU A 118 -19.38 7.47 17.97
C LEU A 118 -20.45 6.41 18.27
N SER A 119 -20.08 5.40 19.05
CA SER A 119 -20.97 4.33 19.48
C SER A 119 -20.88 4.15 20.99
N VAL A 120 -22.01 4.33 21.69
CA VAL A 120 -22.11 4.08 23.13
C VAL A 120 -23.10 2.95 23.36
N LEU A 121 -22.60 1.76 23.67
CA LEU A 121 -23.39 0.54 23.81
C LEU A 121 -23.54 0.16 25.29
N THR A 122 -24.74 0.37 25.83
CA THR A 122 -25.13 -0.11 27.15
C THR A 122 -25.72 -1.52 27.02
N GLY A 123 -25.04 -2.55 27.53
CA GLY A 123 -25.50 -3.93 27.39
C GLY A 123 -26.76 -4.25 28.21
N ARG A 124 -27.62 -5.17 27.71
CA ARG A 124 -28.76 -5.77 28.47
C ARG A 124 -28.33 -6.42 29.81
N TRP A 125 -27.04 -6.72 29.95
CA TRP A 125 -26.43 -7.39 31.12
C TRP A 125 -25.72 -6.42 32.08
N SER A 126 -25.76 -5.11 31.79
CA SER A 126 -25.16 -4.05 32.64
C SER A 126 -26.24 -3.09 33.15
N PRO A 127 -27.14 -3.53 34.06
CA PRO A 127 -28.26 -2.72 34.59
C PRO A 127 -27.83 -1.48 35.40
N LYS A 128 -26.52 -1.21 35.53
CA LYS A 128 -25.95 -0.05 36.26
C LYS A 128 -25.43 1.08 35.36
N MET A 129 -25.27 0.89 34.04
CA MET A 129 -24.79 1.98 33.18
C MET A 129 -25.96 2.87 32.77
N ILE A 130 -26.21 3.90 33.58
CA ILE A 130 -27.23 4.92 33.35
C ILE A 130 -26.54 6.13 32.70
N LEU A 131 -26.81 6.37 31.42
CA LEU A 131 -26.36 7.59 30.74
C LEU A 131 -27.34 8.73 31.08
N CYS A 132 -26.83 9.84 31.61
CA CYS A 132 -27.63 11.02 31.96
C CYS A 132 -27.24 12.21 31.09
N ASN A 133 -28.20 13.10 30.82
CA ASN A 133 -28.04 14.40 30.17
C ASN A 133 -27.65 14.35 28.67
N VAL A 134 -27.07 13.27 28.17
CA VAL A 134 -26.70 13.11 26.75
C VAL A 134 -27.92 13.20 25.81
N GLU A 135 -29.12 12.85 26.29
CA GLU A 135 -30.38 13.04 25.59
C GLU A 135 -30.74 14.52 25.35
N THR A 136 -30.12 15.46 26.07
CA THR A 136 -30.35 16.90 25.93
C THR A 136 -29.46 17.56 24.87
N ILE A 137 -28.47 16.85 24.35
CA ILE A 137 -27.46 17.39 23.42
C ILE A 137 -28.07 17.68 22.04
N GLN A 138 -27.80 18.87 21.52
CA GLN A 138 -28.14 19.27 20.16
C GLN A 138 -27.10 18.72 19.16
N TRP A 139 -27.26 17.45 18.78
CA TRP A 139 -26.30 16.73 17.91
C TRP A 139 -26.08 17.36 16.53
N LEU A 140 -27.06 18.13 16.01
CA LEU A 140 -26.94 18.85 14.73
C LEU A 140 -25.86 19.95 14.74
N ASP A 141 -25.45 20.43 15.92
CA ASP A 141 -24.30 21.34 16.05
C ASP A 141 -22.98 20.58 15.86
N ILE A 142 -22.90 19.33 16.29
CA ILE A 142 -21.66 18.54 16.33
C ILE A 142 -21.46 17.81 15.00
N VAL A 143 -22.47 17.07 14.55
CA VAL A 143 -22.37 16.15 13.41
C VAL A 143 -22.44 16.92 12.09
N ASN A 144 -21.64 16.49 11.12
CA ASN A 144 -21.74 17.02 9.77
C ASN A 144 -23.05 16.56 9.10
N THR A 145 -23.94 17.50 8.81
CA THR A 145 -25.24 17.24 8.16
C THR A 145 -25.10 17.00 6.65
N GLU A 146 -24.03 17.50 6.02
CA GLU A 146 -23.76 17.31 4.60
C GLU A 146 -23.51 15.83 4.25
N SER A 147 -22.97 15.05 5.19
CA SER A 147 -22.70 13.62 5.02
C SER A 147 -23.90 12.71 5.27
N LYS A 148 -25.10 13.26 5.50
CA LYS A 148 -26.35 12.51 5.78
C LYS A 148 -26.15 11.36 6.79
N PRO A 149 -25.70 11.69 8.02
CA PRO A 149 -25.28 10.69 9.01
C PRO A 149 -26.46 9.82 9.47
N SER A 150 -26.18 8.54 9.75
CA SER A 150 -27.11 7.68 10.49
C SER A 150 -27.03 8.01 11.98
N MET A 151 -28.15 8.41 12.59
CA MET A 151 -28.19 8.78 14.01
C MET A 151 -29.20 7.92 14.76
N GLU A 152 -28.71 7.18 15.75
CA GLU A 152 -29.52 6.41 16.69
C GLU A 152 -29.33 7.04 18.07
N LEU A 153 -30.23 7.96 18.43
CA LEU A 153 -30.12 8.75 19.66
C LEU A 153 -30.92 8.12 20.81
N PRO A 154 -30.45 8.23 22.06
CA PRO A 154 -31.22 7.79 23.21
C PRO A 154 -32.56 8.53 23.26
N VAL A 155 -33.65 7.79 23.39
CA VAL A 155 -34.98 8.36 23.64
C VAL A 155 -34.97 8.91 25.07
N ALA A 156 -35.46 10.14 25.28
CA ALA A 156 -35.62 10.74 26.60
C ALA A 156 -36.48 9.81 27.48
N GLY A 157 -35.82 8.97 28.26
CA GLY A 157 -36.46 7.95 29.06
C GLY A 157 -37.12 8.60 30.28
N SER A 158 -38.45 8.62 30.28
CA SER A 158 -39.29 8.77 31.47
C SER A 158 -39.13 7.56 32.41
N ASN A 159 -37.89 7.22 32.77
CA ASN A 159 -37.58 6.06 33.60
C ASN A 159 -37.44 6.53 35.06
N PRO A 160 -38.35 6.18 35.97
CA PRO A 160 -38.35 6.68 37.35
C PRO A 160 -37.11 6.28 38.18
N ALA A 161 -36.30 5.34 37.67
CA ALA A 161 -35.04 4.90 38.27
C ALA A 161 -33.85 5.84 37.99
N CYS A 162 -33.97 6.79 37.05
CA CYS A 162 -32.93 7.75 36.70
C CYS A 162 -32.95 8.95 37.65
N LYS A 163 -32.10 8.94 38.71
CA LYS A 163 -31.83 10.14 39.52
C LYS A 163 -30.85 11.10 38.81
N CYS A 164 -31.07 11.39 37.53
CA CYS A 164 -30.23 12.34 36.80
C CYS A 164 -30.50 13.76 37.32
N LYS A 165 -29.43 14.50 37.61
CA LYS A 165 -29.52 15.92 37.98
C LYS A 165 -29.80 16.75 36.71
N LYS A 166 -30.53 17.86 36.86
CA LYS A 166 -30.84 18.77 35.75
C LYS A 166 -29.60 19.55 35.30
N CYS A 167 -29.61 19.97 34.04
CA CYS A 167 -28.64 20.92 33.51
C CYS A 167 -28.72 22.27 34.24
N HIS A 168 -27.63 23.04 34.18
CA HIS A 168 -27.62 24.40 34.72
C HIS A 168 -28.65 25.28 33.98
N PRO A 169 -29.35 26.21 34.65
CA PRO A 169 -30.37 27.06 34.00
C PRO A 169 -29.83 27.89 32.83
N ASP A 170 -28.56 28.30 32.89
CA ASP A 170 -27.90 29.10 31.85
C ASP A 170 -27.48 28.28 30.62
N CYS A 171 -27.59 26.95 30.65
CA CYS A 171 -27.29 26.14 29.48
C CYS A 171 -28.33 26.43 28.38
N PHE A 172 -27.84 26.74 27.17
CA PHE A 172 -28.69 27.02 26.02
C PHE A 172 -29.63 25.84 25.75
N ASN A 173 -30.94 26.12 25.64
CA ASN A 173 -32.01 25.11 25.50
C ASN A 173 -31.96 23.95 26.53
N GLY A 174 -31.30 24.15 27.67
CA GLY A 174 -31.10 23.10 28.66
C GLY A 174 -30.19 21.96 28.20
N SER A 175 -29.32 22.18 27.21
CA SER A 175 -28.40 21.18 26.66
C SER A 175 -27.10 21.12 27.46
N CYS A 176 -26.80 19.99 28.08
CA CYS A 176 -25.56 19.78 28.84
C CYS A 176 -25.06 18.33 28.78
N TRP A 177 -23.74 18.15 28.95
CA TRP A 177 -23.12 16.83 29.07
C TRP A 177 -23.25 16.24 30.49
N ALA A 178 -23.35 17.11 31.49
CA ALA A 178 -23.46 16.79 32.91
C ALA A 178 -23.99 18.02 33.69
N PRO A 179 -24.35 17.88 34.98
CA PRO A 179 -24.72 19.02 35.82
C PRO A 179 -23.55 19.98 36.04
N GLY A 180 -23.83 21.28 36.16
CA GLY A 180 -22.80 22.33 36.30
C GLY A 180 -22.76 23.26 35.09
N LEU A 181 -22.21 24.46 35.27
CA LEU A 181 -22.13 25.48 34.22
C LEU A 181 -21.04 25.12 33.18
N GLU A 182 -19.96 24.51 33.65
CA GLU A 182 -18.83 24.04 32.86
C GLU A 182 -19.17 22.90 31.89
N ASN A 183 -20.31 22.24 32.10
CA ASN A 183 -20.77 21.10 31.30
C ASN A 183 -21.88 21.48 30.31
N CYS A 184 -22.23 22.77 30.20
CA CYS A 184 -23.17 23.22 29.17
C CYS A 184 -22.60 22.96 27.77
N GLN A 185 -23.48 22.55 26.84
CA GLN A 185 -23.06 22.38 25.45
C GLN A 185 -22.67 23.74 24.85
N THR A 186 -21.44 23.86 24.37
CA THR A 186 -20.99 25.04 23.61
C THR A 186 -21.42 24.87 22.15
N LEU A 187 -22.23 25.81 21.64
CA LEU A 187 -22.68 25.81 20.26
C LEU A 187 -21.72 26.61 19.36
N THR A 188 -21.33 26.01 18.24
CA THR A 188 -20.38 26.60 17.29
C THR A 188 -20.84 26.54 15.84
N LYS A 189 -22.09 26.11 15.59
CA LYS A 189 -22.69 26.01 14.25
C LYS A 189 -24.13 26.50 14.21
N LEU A 190 -24.99 26.04 15.12
CA LEU A 190 -26.42 26.35 15.12
C LEU A 190 -26.71 27.82 15.50
N ASN A 191 -25.82 28.45 16.26
CA ASN A 191 -25.93 29.83 16.73
C ASN A 191 -25.17 30.83 15.85
N CYS A 192 -24.63 30.41 14.71
CA CYS A 192 -23.80 31.28 13.87
C CYS A 192 -24.60 32.21 12.96
N ALA A 193 -23.99 33.33 12.61
CA ALA A 193 -24.52 34.23 11.59
C ALA A 193 -24.56 33.53 10.21
N GLN A 194 -25.53 33.91 9.35
CA GLN A 194 -25.71 33.31 8.02
C GLN A 194 -24.50 33.53 7.08
N GLN A 195 -23.69 34.56 7.33
CA GLN A 195 -22.50 34.86 6.54
C GLN A 195 -21.30 33.95 6.89
N CYS A 196 -21.36 33.21 8.00
CA CYS A 196 -20.26 32.33 8.40
C CYS A 196 -20.19 31.13 7.47
N SER A 197 -18.98 30.78 7.03
CA SER A 197 -18.77 29.63 6.14
C SER A 197 -19.14 28.30 6.82
N LYS A 198 -18.74 28.10 8.09
CA LYS A 198 -18.93 26.83 8.81
C LYS A 198 -19.16 26.98 10.32
N ARG A 199 -18.15 27.50 11.05
CA ARG A 199 -18.13 27.58 12.52
C ARG A 199 -18.07 29.03 12.99
N CYS A 200 -18.43 29.27 14.24
CA CYS A 200 -18.31 30.56 14.91
C CYS A 200 -18.03 30.40 16.41
N LYS A 201 -17.55 31.48 17.05
CA LYS A 201 -17.46 31.59 18.51
C LYS A 201 -18.69 32.26 19.16
N GLY A 202 -19.59 32.78 18.34
CA GLY A 202 -20.72 33.60 18.77
C GLY A 202 -21.64 33.97 17.59
N PRO A 203 -22.77 34.65 17.87
CA PRO A 203 -23.81 34.90 16.88
C PRO A 203 -23.54 36.08 15.94
N SER A 204 -22.52 36.90 16.21
CA SER A 204 -22.20 38.05 15.35
C SER A 204 -21.47 37.59 14.08
N PRO A 205 -21.63 38.27 12.92
CA PRO A 205 -20.77 38.05 11.75
C PRO A 205 -19.27 38.24 12.03
N SER A 206 -18.91 39.04 13.04
CA SER A 206 -17.52 39.21 13.49
C SER A 206 -16.95 37.99 14.23
N ASP A 207 -17.82 37.07 14.65
CA ASP A 207 -17.48 35.86 15.40
C ASP A 207 -17.27 34.64 14.49
N CYS A 208 -17.38 34.81 13.17
CA CYS A 208 -17.12 33.73 12.23
C CYS A 208 -15.67 33.24 12.32
N CYS A 209 -15.52 31.92 12.38
CA CYS A 209 -14.21 31.28 12.33
C CYS A 209 -13.68 31.20 10.90
N ASN A 210 -12.37 30.99 10.77
CA ASN A 210 -11.77 30.63 9.50
C ASN A 210 -12.38 29.33 8.94
N GLU A 211 -12.47 29.22 7.62
CA GLU A 211 -13.09 28.06 6.94
C GLU A 211 -12.34 26.74 7.16
N HIS A 212 -11.05 26.80 7.51
CA HIS A 212 -10.23 25.63 7.84
C HIS A 212 -10.41 25.16 9.30
N CYS A 213 -11.23 25.83 10.13
CA CYS A 213 -11.52 25.40 11.50
C CYS A 213 -12.60 24.31 11.55
N ALA A 214 -12.39 23.28 12.37
CA ALA A 214 -13.28 22.11 12.46
C ALA A 214 -14.30 22.19 13.61
N ALA A 215 -13.82 22.53 14.82
CA ALA A 215 -14.61 22.47 16.05
C ALA A 215 -15.06 23.86 16.55
N GLY A 216 -14.33 24.91 16.19
CA GLY A 216 -14.53 26.28 16.67
C GLY A 216 -13.21 27.06 16.59
N CYS A 217 -13.20 28.28 17.13
CA CYS A 217 -12.03 29.15 17.10
C CYS A 217 -12.00 30.13 18.28
N THR A 218 -10.82 30.63 18.61
CA THR A 218 -10.62 31.76 19.54
C THR A 218 -10.61 33.11 18.81
N GLY A 219 -10.37 33.09 17.49
CA GLY A 219 -10.28 34.25 16.60
C GLY A 219 -10.52 33.90 15.14
N PRO A 220 -10.51 34.89 14.22
CA PRO A 220 -10.89 34.70 12.83
C PRO A 220 -9.77 34.11 11.95
N LYS A 221 -8.53 33.98 12.44
CA LYS A 221 -7.40 33.50 11.64
C LYS A 221 -7.33 31.96 11.62
N PRO A 222 -6.70 31.36 10.58
CA PRO A 222 -6.48 29.92 10.53
C PRO A 222 -5.54 29.39 11.63
N THR A 223 -4.82 30.26 12.33
CA THR A 223 -4.02 29.94 13.54
C THR A 223 -4.84 29.85 14.81
N ASP A 224 -6.07 30.37 14.79
CA ASP A 224 -6.90 30.54 15.98
C ASP A 224 -7.93 29.40 16.11
N CYS A 225 -7.83 28.38 15.26
CA CYS A 225 -8.74 27.24 15.27
C CYS A 225 -8.50 26.33 16.48
N LEU A 226 -9.57 25.81 17.08
CA LEU A 226 -9.49 24.82 18.16
C LEU A 226 -9.05 23.42 17.67
N ALA A 227 -9.34 23.13 16.40
CA ALA A 227 -8.90 21.93 15.68
C ALA A 227 -8.96 22.23 14.17
N CYS A 228 -7.98 21.74 13.41
CA CYS A 228 -7.95 21.89 11.96
C CYS A 228 -8.87 20.89 11.26
N ARG A 229 -9.60 21.38 10.26
CA ARG A 229 -10.55 20.59 9.47
C ARG A 229 -9.82 19.52 8.66
N ASP A 230 -8.80 19.92 7.92
CA ASP A 230 -8.06 19.04 7.02
C ASP A 230 -6.64 18.79 7.55
N PHE A 231 -5.75 19.78 7.45
CA PHE A 231 -4.36 19.65 7.91
C PHE A 231 -3.91 20.79 8.81
N GLN A 232 -3.04 20.48 9.76
CA GLN A 232 -2.29 21.43 10.57
C GLN A 232 -0.83 21.51 10.11
N ASP A 233 -0.39 22.70 9.73
CA ASP A 233 0.96 22.99 9.25
C ASP A 233 1.61 24.04 10.17
N ASP A 234 2.48 23.60 11.09
CA ASP A 234 3.15 24.45 12.09
C ASP A 234 2.18 25.39 12.87
N GLY A 235 0.97 24.88 13.19
CA GLY A 235 -0.07 25.61 13.92
C GLY A 235 -1.06 26.39 13.05
N VAL A 236 -0.89 26.36 11.72
CA VAL A 236 -1.83 26.96 10.76
C VAL A 236 -2.71 25.88 10.16
N CYS A 237 -4.03 26.05 10.20
CA CYS A 237 -4.93 25.14 9.50
C CYS A 237 -4.96 25.43 7.99
N LYS A 238 -4.77 24.40 7.18
CA LYS A 238 -4.74 24.44 5.70
C LYS A 238 -5.55 23.28 5.11
N ASP A 239 -5.97 23.43 3.86
CA ASP A 239 -6.68 22.37 3.11
C ASP A 239 -5.75 21.24 2.65
N SER A 240 -4.46 21.52 2.47
CA SER A 240 -3.45 20.55 2.05
C SER A 240 -2.07 20.92 2.57
N CYS A 241 -1.22 19.91 2.82
CA CYS A 241 0.19 20.16 3.09
C CYS A 241 0.93 20.69 1.84
N PRO A 242 2.02 21.46 2.02
CA PRO A 242 2.87 21.88 0.92
C PRO A 242 3.35 20.70 0.07
N GLY A 243 3.03 20.69 -1.21
CA GLY A 243 3.37 19.60 -2.12
C GLY A 243 4.88 19.37 -2.21
N LEU A 244 5.30 18.12 -2.34
CA LEU A 244 6.72 17.73 -2.43
C LEU A 244 7.40 18.19 -3.72
N MET A 245 6.60 18.42 -4.77
CA MET A 245 7.03 18.90 -6.07
C MET A 245 6.29 20.21 -6.38
N ARG A 246 6.99 21.16 -6.99
CA ARG A 246 6.44 22.42 -7.50
C ARG A 246 6.77 22.55 -8.98
N TYR A 247 5.90 23.19 -9.73
CA TYR A 247 6.14 23.49 -11.13
C TYR A 247 7.04 24.72 -11.26
N ASP A 248 8.16 24.57 -11.97
CA ASP A 248 9.04 25.70 -12.32
C ASP A 248 8.68 26.21 -13.72
N PRO A 249 8.14 27.45 -13.85
CA PRO A 249 7.77 28.00 -15.14
C PRO A 249 8.92 28.23 -16.12
N ASN A 250 10.17 28.37 -15.65
CA ASN A 250 11.34 28.57 -16.49
C ASN A 250 11.83 27.25 -17.08
N LEU A 251 11.75 26.17 -16.31
CA LEU A 251 12.16 24.82 -16.73
C LEU A 251 11.02 24.02 -17.38
N HIS A 252 9.78 24.48 -17.24
CA HIS A 252 8.55 23.82 -17.69
C HIS A 252 8.39 22.41 -17.11
N GLN A 253 8.81 22.21 -15.85
CA GLN A 253 8.91 20.88 -15.23
C GLN A 253 8.56 20.84 -13.74
N LEU A 254 8.21 19.62 -13.32
CA LEU A 254 8.23 19.07 -11.96
C LEU A 254 9.58 19.26 -11.23
N VAL A 255 9.77 20.24 -10.35
CA VAL A 255 10.99 20.32 -9.50
C VAL A 255 10.69 20.05 -8.02
N PRO A 256 11.64 19.51 -7.24
CA PRO A 256 11.46 19.34 -5.80
C PRO A 256 11.16 20.68 -5.10
N ASN A 257 10.18 20.67 -4.19
CA ASN A 257 9.83 21.83 -3.38
C ASN A 257 10.63 21.84 -2.07
N PRO A 258 11.48 22.85 -1.80
CA PRO A 258 12.23 22.96 -0.55
C PRO A 258 11.34 23.04 0.71
N HIS A 259 10.11 23.53 0.56
CA HIS A 259 9.12 23.63 1.64
C HIS A 259 8.14 22.46 1.68
N GLY A 260 8.34 21.45 0.83
CA GLY A 260 7.48 20.27 0.76
C GLY A 260 7.40 19.53 2.09
N LYS A 261 6.19 19.11 2.47
CA LYS A 261 5.94 18.32 3.67
C LYS A 261 5.08 17.11 3.35
N TYR A 262 5.23 16.07 4.15
CA TYR A 262 4.44 14.85 4.09
C TYR A 262 3.18 14.96 4.94
N ASN A 263 2.13 14.26 4.52
CA ASN A 263 0.89 14.14 5.26
C ASN A 263 1.04 13.01 6.29
N PHE A 264 1.00 13.34 7.59
CA PHE A 264 0.98 12.38 8.68
C PHE A 264 -0.30 12.55 9.49
N GLY A 265 -1.31 11.70 9.21
CA GLY A 265 -2.66 11.92 9.71
C GLY A 265 -3.19 13.28 9.23
N ALA A 266 -3.61 14.12 10.16
CA ALA A 266 -4.05 15.50 9.91
C ALA A 266 -2.94 16.55 10.14
N THR A 267 -1.66 16.17 10.13
CA THR A 267 -0.52 17.10 10.37
C THR A 267 0.49 17.03 9.23
N CYS A 268 1.12 18.16 8.90
CA CYS A 268 2.17 18.26 7.90
C CYS A 268 3.56 18.13 8.56
N VAL A 269 4.37 17.16 8.12
CA VAL A 269 5.70 16.86 8.70
C VAL A 269 6.80 16.91 7.64
N LYS A 270 8.00 17.39 7.99
CA LYS A 270 9.15 17.41 7.05
C LYS A 270 9.69 16.02 6.72
N SER A 271 9.56 15.08 7.64
CA SER A 271 10.01 13.70 7.49
C SER A 271 9.01 12.76 8.16
N CYS A 272 8.72 11.63 7.53
CA CYS A 272 7.88 10.61 8.15
C CYS A 272 8.55 10.02 9.41
N PRO A 273 7.77 9.68 10.45
CA PRO A 273 8.30 9.03 11.63
C PRO A 273 8.97 7.69 11.31
N HIS A 274 9.86 7.24 12.20
CA HIS A 274 10.48 5.92 12.08
C HIS A 274 9.40 4.82 12.04
N ASN A 275 9.56 3.84 11.14
CA ASN A 275 8.59 2.76 10.84
C ASN A 275 7.35 3.15 10.01
N TYR A 276 7.35 4.33 9.40
CA TYR A 276 6.39 4.68 8.35
C TYR A 276 7.03 4.60 6.96
N VAL A 277 6.18 4.38 5.97
CA VAL A 277 6.50 4.27 4.55
C VAL A 277 5.82 5.44 3.81
N VAL A 278 6.53 6.03 2.86
CA VAL A 278 6.06 7.17 2.06
C VAL A 278 5.31 6.69 0.83
N THR A 279 4.10 7.20 0.59
CA THR A 279 3.36 6.97 -0.66
C THR A 279 3.77 7.94 -1.77
N ASP A 280 3.46 7.62 -3.03
CA ASP A 280 3.65 8.52 -4.19
C ASP A 280 3.00 9.90 -4.01
N HIS A 281 1.92 9.98 -3.22
CA HIS A 281 1.20 11.23 -2.94
C HIS A 281 1.74 11.99 -1.73
N GLY A 282 2.88 11.57 -1.17
CA GLY A 282 3.51 12.24 -0.04
C GLY A 282 2.82 12.00 1.30
N ALA A 283 2.16 10.86 1.51
CA ALA A 283 1.59 10.49 2.80
C ALA A 283 2.46 9.46 3.55
N CYS A 284 2.53 9.59 4.87
CA CYS A 284 3.18 8.64 5.76
C CYS A 284 2.17 7.55 6.18
N VAL A 285 2.37 6.32 5.70
CA VAL A 285 1.50 5.17 6.01
C VAL A 285 2.30 4.06 6.70
N ARG A 286 1.62 3.18 7.45
CA ARG A 286 2.31 2.05 8.11
C ARG A 286 2.59 0.90 7.16
N THR A 287 1.70 0.71 6.19
CA THR A 287 1.80 -0.35 5.18
C THR A 287 1.38 0.20 3.83
N CYS A 288 2.03 -0.30 2.78
CA CYS A 288 1.62 -0.04 1.41
C CYS A 288 0.27 -0.71 1.14
N SER A 289 -0.60 -0.02 0.40
CA SER A 289 -1.95 -0.48 0.07
C SER A 289 -2.15 -0.59 -1.44
N GLY A 290 -3.20 -1.30 -1.84
CA GLY A 290 -3.49 -1.53 -3.25
C GLY A 290 -2.41 -2.36 -3.94
N ASN A 291 -1.99 -1.95 -5.15
CA ASN A 291 -0.97 -2.62 -5.94
C ASN A 291 0.43 -1.99 -5.75
N THR A 292 0.83 -1.76 -4.48
CA THR A 292 2.14 -1.18 -4.14
C THR A 292 2.88 -2.04 -3.12
N TYR A 293 4.22 -1.98 -3.12
CA TYR A 293 5.09 -2.72 -2.20
C TYR A 293 6.20 -1.82 -1.66
N GLU A 294 6.71 -2.18 -0.48
CA GLU A 294 7.75 -1.42 0.21
C GLU A 294 9.12 -1.64 -0.43
N VAL A 295 9.79 -0.55 -0.77
CA VAL A 295 11.19 -0.51 -1.22
C VAL A 295 11.97 0.49 -0.37
N ASP A 296 13.23 0.18 -0.12
CA ASP A 296 14.17 1.12 0.49
C ASP A 296 14.95 1.84 -0.61
N GLU A 297 14.72 3.13 -0.77
CA GLU A 297 15.45 4.01 -1.68
C GLU A 297 16.20 5.07 -0.87
N GLY A 298 17.52 4.87 -0.72
CA GLY A 298 18.37 5.86 -0.06
C GLY A 298 18.06 6.05 1.43
N GLY A 299 17.60 5.02 2.13
CA GLY A 299 17.25 5.07 3.56
C GLY A 299 15.83 5.56 3.84
N ILE A 300 15.04 5.87 2.80
CA ILE A 300 13.62 6.21 2.91
C ILE A 300 12.82 5.04 2.36
N ARG A 301 11.94 4.48 3.21
CA ARG A 301 10.98 3.46 2.80
C ARG A 301 9.87 4.10 1.99
N LYS A 302 9.67 3.63 0.76
CA LYS A 302 8.62 4.12 -0.14
C LYS A 302 7.72 2.99 -0.64
N CYS A 303 6.47 3.31 -0.93
CA CYS A 303 5.55 2.42 -1.61
C CYS A 303 5.66 2.61 -3.11
N THR A 304 6.19 1.61 -3.81
CA THR A 304 6.32 1.62 -5.27
C THR A 304 5.25 0.75 -5.90
N LYS A 305 4.70 1.17 -7.05
CA LYS A 305 3.74 0.37 -7.81
C LYS A 305 4.36 -0.96 -8.26
N CYS A 306 3.60 -2.03 -8.10
CA CYS A 306 4.00 -3.36 -8.50
C CYS A 306 3.91 -3.50 -10.03
N ASP A 307 4.94 -4.08 -10.64
CA ASP A 307 4.91 -4.49 -12.05
C ASP A 307 4.19 -5.84 -12.19
N GLY A 308 2.88 -5.76 -12.40
CA GLY A 308 1.95 -6.89 -12.30
C GLY A 308 1.51 -7.12 -10.86
N LEU A 309 1.58 -8.38 -10.39
CA LEU A 309 1.25 -8.75 -9.02
C LEU A 309 2.35 -8.33 -8.05
N CYS A 310 1.96 -7.82 -6.88
CA CYS A 310 2.92 -7.43 -5.85
C CYS A 310 3.74 -8.61 -5.32
N PRO A 311 5.01 -8.35 -4.93
CA PRO A 311 5.85 -9.39 -4.38
C PRO A 311 5.21 -10.08 -3.17
N LYS A 312 4.87 -11.37 -3.34
CA LYS A 312 4.37 -12.22 -2.26
C LYS A 312 5.32 -13.39 -2.10
N VAL A 313 5.91 -13.49 -0.91
CA VAL A 313 6.77 -14.61 -0.53
C VAL A 313 5.91 -15.71 0.06
N CYS A 314 6.05 -16.92 -0.47
CA CYS A 314 5.35 -18.10 0.00
C CYS A 314 6.35 -19.19 0.35
N ASN A 315 6.01 -20.00 1.33
CA ASN A 315 6.85 -21.12 1.72
C ASN A 315 6.76 -22.23 0.66
N GLY A 316 7.92 -22.70 0.19
CA GLY A 316 8.04 -23.92 -0.60
C GLY A 316 8.25 -25.14 0.28
N LEU A 317 8.43 -26.31 -0.33
CA LEU A 317 8.78 -27.53 0.40
C LEU A 317 10.09 -27.33 1.17
N GLY A 318 10.19 -27.88 2.38
CA GLY A 318 11.34 -27.69 3.26
C GLY A 318 11.36 -26.36 4.03
N ALA A 319 10.28 -25.56 3.95
CA ALA A 319 10.15 -24.31 4.69
C ALA A 319 8.75 -24.13 5.31
N GLY A 320 8.70 -23.49 6.48
CA GLY A 320 7.45 -23.16 7.18
C GLY A 320 6.54 -24.38 7.40
N GLU A 321 5.26 -24.22 7.06
CA GLU A 321 4.25 -25.30 7.20
C GLU A 321 4.51 -26.51 6.28
N LEU A 322 5.33 -26.36 5.23
CA LEU A 322 5.65 -27.41 4.26
C LEU A 322 6.98 -28.12 4.55
N THR A 323 7.55 -27.94 5.74
CA THR A 323 8.85 -28.51 6.11
C THR A 323 8.88 -30.04 6.05
N HIS A 324 7.79 -30.71 6.43
CA HIS A 324 7.67 -32.17 6.44
C HIS A 324 6.85 -32.73 5.26
N THR A 325 6.57 -31.89 4.26
CA THR A 325 5.78 -32.27 3.09
C THR A 325 6.68 -32.81 1.99
N LEU A 326 6.36 -34.00 1.46
CA LEU A 326 7.18 -34.67 0.45
C LEU A 326 7.11 -34.01 -0.93
N SER A 327 5.92 -33.59 -1.35
CA SER A 327 5.66 -33.03 -2.68
C SER A 327 4.50 -32.04 -2.69
N ILE A 328 4.46 -31.20 -3.71
CA ILE A 328 3.29 -30.36 -3.99
C ILE A 328 2.16 -31.25 -4.48
N ASN A 329 0.95 -31.07 -3.97
CA ASN A 329 -0.20 -31.92 -4.25
C ASN A 329 -1.50 -31.12 -4.22
N ALA A 330 -2.63 -31.78 -4.49
CA ALA A 330 -3.94 -31.11 -4.58
C ALA A 330 -4.39 -30.42 -3.27
N THR A 331 -3.88 -30.84 -2.10
CA THR A 331 -4.28 -30.25 -0.81
C THR A 331 -3.47 -29.00 -0.46
N ASN A 332 -2.19 -28.91 -0.88
CA ASN A 332 -1.32 -27.78 -0.53
C ASN A 332 -1.13 -26.75 -1.66
N ILE A 333 -1.45 -27.07 -2.91
CA ILE A 333 -1.20 -26.19 -4.07
C ILE A 333 -1.88 -24.81 -3.95
N GLY A 334 -3.00 -24.72 -3.22
CA GLY A 334 -3.69 -23.45 -2.96
C GLY A 334 -2.86 -22.42 -2.17
N SER A 335 -1.88 -22.87 -1.37
CA SER A 335 -0.98 -21.97 -0.63
C SER A 335 -0.08 -21.12 -1.54
N PHE A 336 0.13 -21.57 -2.78
CA PHE A 336 0.96 -20.90 -3.79
C PHE A 336 0.22 -19.81 -4.57
N LYS A 337 -1.06 -19.55 -4.26
CA LYS A 337 -1.87 -18.55 -4.97
C LYS A 337 -1.30 -17.14 -4.85
N ASN A 338 -1.10 -16.49 -6.00
CA ASN A 338 -0.53 -15.14 -6.16
C ASN A 338 0.89 -14.99 -5.62
N CYS A 339 1.66 -16.07 -5.49
CA CYS A 339 3.04 -16.02 -5.02
C CYS A 339 3.99 -15.64 -6.15
N THR A 340 4.82 -14.63 -5.92
CA THR A 340 5.87 -14.25 -6.89
C THR A 340 7.22 -14.83 -6.53
N LYS A 341 7.45 -15.18 -5.26
CA LYS A 341 8.68 -15.76 -4.75
C LYS A 341 8.40 -16.95 -3.86
N ILE A 342 9.05 -18.07 -4.15
CA ILE A 342 8.96 -19.30 -3.35
C ILE A 342 10.22 -19.43 -2.50
N SER A 343 10.05 -19.36 -1.19
CA SER A 343 11.07 -19.62 -0.19
C SER A 343 11.08 -21.10 0.14
N GLY A 344 11.86 -21.89 -0.60
CA GLY A 344 11.95 -23.34 -0.46
C GLY A 344 11.99 -24.02 -1.82
N ASP A 345 11.62 -25.30 -1.83
CA ASP A 345 11.70 -26.16 -3.00
C ASP A 345 10.34 -26.36 -3.69
N ILE A 346 10.36 -26.72 -4.97
CA ILE A 346 9.21 -27.21 -5.73
C ILE A 346 9.53 -28.62 -6.21
N THR A 347 8.74 -29.60 -5.78
CA THR A 347 8.89 -31.00 -6.20
C THR A 347 7.53 -31.55 -6.64
N ILE A 348 7.48 -32.03 -7.89
CA ILE A 348 6.30 -32.61 -8.55
C ILE A 348 6.66 -34.04 -8.98
N ILE A 349 5.98 -35.01 -8.36
CA ILE A 349 6.22 -36.45 -8.52
C ILE A 349 4.91 -37.18 -8.79
N HIS A 350 4.94 -38.50 -8.90
CA HIS A 350 3.76 -39.30 -9.24
C HIS A 350 2.55 -39.01 -8.34
N THR A 351 2.77 -38.96 -7.01
CA THR A 351 1.71 -38.67 -6.03
C THR A 351 1.17 -37.24 -6.11
N SER A 352 1.93 -36.31 -6.69
CA SER A 352 1.48 -34.93 -6.92
C SER A 352 0.33 -34.88 -7.91
N ILE A 353 0.43 -35.64 -9.00
CA ILE A 353 -0.51 -35.59 -10.12
C ILE A 353 -1.63 -36.62 -9.92
N TYR A 354 -1.30 -37.85 -9.53
CA TYR A 354 -2.25 -38.95 -9.46
C TYR A 354 -2.92 -39.12 -8.08
N GLY A 355 -2.48 -38.35 -7.08
CA GLY A 355 -2.94 -38.48 -5.70
C GLY A 355 -2.21 -39.58 -4.93
N ASP A 356 -2.56 -39.70 -3.65
CA ASP A 356 -1.97 -40.69 -2.74
C ASP A 356 -3.04 -41.20 -1.77
N SER A 357 -3.36 -42.50 -1.88
CA SER A 357 -4.36 -43.15 -1.05
C SER A 357 -3.96 -43.23 0.42
N TYR A 358 -2.65 -43.28 0.74
CA TYR A 358 -2.20 -43.37 2.13
C TYR A 358 -2.47 -42.07 2.91
N THR A 359 -2.24 -40.94 2.25
CA THR A 359 -2.49 -39.61 2.83
C THR A 359 -3.90 -39.07 2.52
N ASN A 360 -4.76 -39.86 1.87
CA ASN A 360 -6.07 -39.45 1.34
C ASN A 360 -5.99 -38.19 0.46
N THR A 361 -4.88 -38.03 -0.26
CA THR A 361 -4.66 -36.89 -1.15
C THR A 361 -5.35 -37.18 -2.50
N PRO A 362 -6.28 -36.34 -2.96
CA PRO A 362 -6.96 -36.56 -4.24
C PRO A 362 -6.03 -36.31 -5.43
N LYS A 363 -6.45 -36.79 -6.59
CA LYS A 363 -5.83 -36.47 -7.88
C LYS A 363 -5.86 -34.96 -8.12
N MET A 364 -4.76 -34.39 -8.62
CA MET A 364 -4.67 -32.96 -8.93
C MET A 364 -5.32 -32.67 -10.29
N ASP A 365 -6.09 -31.58 -10.35
CA ASP A 365 -6.55 -31.04 -11.63
C ASP A 365 -5.37 -30.29 -12.29
N PRO A 366 -4.97 -30.62 -13.54
CA PRO A 366 -3.85 -29.97 -14.23
C PRO A 366 -3.92 -28.44 -14.25
N SER A 367 -5.13 -27.86 -14.28
CA SER A 367 -5.32 -26.41 -14.25
C SER A 367 -4.84 -25.76 -12.95
N GLN A 368 -4.74 -26.51 -11.84
CA GLN A 368 -4.24 -25.97 -10.57
C GLN A 368 -2.75 -25.60 -10.65
N LEU A 369 -1.98 -26.19 -11.57
CA LEU A 369 -0.57 -25.86 -11.77
C LEU A 369 -0.37 -24.41 -12.24
N ASP A 370 -1.38 -23.79 -12.86
CA ASP A 370 -1.33 -22.39 -13.31
C ASP A 370 -1.09 -21.40 -12.17
N VAL A 371 -1.23 -21.82 -10.92
CA VAL A 371 -0.82 -21.05 -9.75
C VAL A 371 0.64 -20.57 -9.86
N PHE A 372 1.50 -21.37 -10.50
CA PHE A 372 2.92 -21.06 -10.67
C PHE A 372 3.18 -20.00 -11.75
N LYS A 373 2.20 -19.63 -12.59
CA LYS A 373 2.39 -18.60 -13.64
C LYS A 373 2.80 -17.25 -13.06
N THR A 374 2.51 -17.02 -11.78
CA THR A 374 2.84 -15.79 -11.06
C THR A 374 4.24 -15.80 -10.44
N VAL A 375 4.88 -16.97 -10.34
CA VAL A 375 6.19 -17.16 -9.70
C VAL A 375 7.31 -16.67 -10.63
N LYS A 376 8.13 -15.76 -10.10
CA LYS A 376 9.33 -15.21 -10.74
C LYS A 376 10.62 -15.75 -10.13
N GLU A 377 10.60 -16.20 -8.87
CA GLU A 377 11.82 -16.64 -8.17
C GLU A 377 11.55 -17.89 -7.31
N ILE A 378 12.45 -18.88 -7.40
CA ILE A 378 12.51 -20.03 -6.49
C ILE A 378 13.85 -20.02 -5.76
N THR A 379 13.84 -20.03 -4.43
CA THR A 379 15.10 -19.99 -3.66
C THR A 379 15.79 -21.35 -3.56
N GLY A 380 15.02 -22.43 -3.62
CA GLY A 380 15.51 -23.80 -3.55
C GLY A 380 15.69 -24.46 -4.91
N HIS A 381 15.28 -25.72 -5.03
CA HIS A 381 15.35 -26.51 -6.27
C HIS A 381 13.97 -26.71 -6.92
N LEU A 382 13.98 -26.93 -8.24
CA LEU A 382 12.82 -27.30 -9.05
C LEU A 382 12.98 -28.73 -9.57
N TRP A 383 12.11 -29.64 -9.12
CA TRP A 383 12.20 -31.06 -9.42
C TRP A 383 10.88 -31.59 -9.99
N ILE A 384 10.90 -32.07 -11.24
CA ILE A 384 9.71 -32.55 -11.94
C ILE A 384 10.01 -33.94 -12.52
N GLN A 385 9.32 -34.94 -11.97
CA GLN A 385 9.37 -36.35 -12.41
C GLN A 385 8.07 -36.85 -13.02
N THR A 386 6.98 -36.10 -12.83
CA THR A 386 5.68 -36.46 -13.37
C THR A 386 4.96 -35.20 -13.79
N TRP A 387 4.27 -35.26 -14.93
CA TRP A 387 3.53 -34.14 -15.49
C TRP A 387 2.23 -34.63 -16.13
N PRO A 388 1.15 -33.83 -16.13
CA PRO A 388 -0.10 -34.22 -16.79
C PRO A 388 0.09 -34.50 -18.28
N GLU A 389 -0.45 -35.63 -18.77
CA GLU A 389 -0.34 -36.05 -20.18
C GLU A 389 -0.94 -35.04 -21.17
N ASN A 390 -1.97 -34.30 -20.76
CA ASN A 390 -2.64 -33.31 -21.59
C ASN A 390 -1.85 -32.00 -21.72
N MET A 391 -0.73 -31.84 -21.02
CA MET A 391 0.10 -30.62 -21.04
C MET A 391 1.43 -30.89 -21.75
N THR A 392 1.65 -30.21 -22.86
CA THR A 392 2.83 -30.39 -23.72
C THR A 392 4.02 -29.51 -23.35
N SER A 393 3.92 -28.70 -22.28
CA SER A 393 4.99 -27.81 -21.82
C SER A 393 4.93 -27.54 -20.31
N LEU A 394 6.01 -26.97 -19.78
CA LEU A 394 6.08 -26.44 -18.41
C LEU A 394 5.67 -24.95 -18.36
N SER A 395 4.71 -24.55 -19.21
CA SER A 395 4.17 -23.19 -19.27
C SER A 395 3.69 -22.59 -17.94
N PRO A 396 3.29 -23.37 -16.90
CA PRO A 396 3.09 -22.80 -15.58
C PRO A 396 4.30 -22.05 -15.01
N PHE A 397 5.51 -22.33 -15.46
CA PHE A 397 6.74 -21.65 -15.03
C PHE A 397 7.28 -20.67 -16.09
N GLU A 398 6.46 -20.22 -17.05
CA GLU A 398 6.91 -19.34 -18.14
C GLU A 398 7.46 -17.97 -17.66
N ASN A 399 7.07 -17.52 -16.46
CA ASN A 399 7.50 -16.26 -15.85
C ASN A 399 8.60 -16.45 -14.80
N LEU A 400 9.09 -17.68 -14.59
CA LEU A 400 10.19 -17.97 -13.69
C LEU A 400 11.49 -17.34 -14.24
N GLU A 401 12.09 -16.44 -13.46
CA GLU A 401 13.30 -15.71 -13.85
C GLU A 401 14.57 -16.28 -13.22
N ILE A 402 14.49 -16.72 -11.97
CA ILE A 402 15.65 -17.13 -11.17
C ILE A 402 15.34 -18.40 -10.37
N VAL A 403 16.26 -19.37 -10.42
CA VAL A 403 16.32 -20.49 -9.48
C VAL A 403 17.64 -20.42 -8.72
N ARG A 404 17.59 -20.19 -7.40
CA ARG A 404 18.82 -19.92 -6.64
C ARG A 404 19.60 -21.17 -6.24
N GLY A 405 18.95 -22.32 -6.07
CA GLY A 405 19.63 -23.55 -5.64
C GLY A 405 20.26 -23.46 -4.26
N ARG A 406 19.68 -22.69 -3.31
CA ARG A 406 20.16 -22.67 -1.91
C ARG A 406 20.01 -24.03 -1.22
N THR A 407 19.01 -24.78 -1.64
CA THR A 407 18.73 -26.17 -1.27
C THR A 407 18.76 -27.01 -2.56
N LYS A 408 19.41 -28.17 -2.50
CA LYS A 408 19.71 -29.05 -3.66
C LYS A 408 19.49 -30.51 -3.26
N ARG A 409 19.16 -31.37 -4.23
CA ARG A 409 19.18 -32.83 -4.02
C ARG A 409 20.46 -33.41 -4.62
N GLY A 410 21.42 -33.72 -3.76
CA GLY A 410 22.80 -33.98 -4.18
C GLY A 410 23.42 -32.71 -4.73
N SER A 411 23.86 -32.73 -6.00
CA SER A 411 24.33 -31.52 -6.70
C SER A 411 23.25 -30.82 -7.52
N ARG A 412 22.03 -31.38 -7.63
CA ARG A 412 21.05 -30.99 -8.65
C ARG A 412 20.05 -29.94 -8.14
N THR A 413 19.81 -28.92 -8.96
CA THR A 413 18.89 -27.81 -8.67
C THR A 413 17.70 -27.78 -9.61
N VAL A 414 17.87 -28.12 -10.89
CA VAL A 414 16.74 -28.24 -11.84
C VAL A 414 16.76 -29.63 -12.42
N VAL A 415 15.67 -30.38 -12.22
CA VAL A 415 15.53 -31.74 -12.73
C VAL A 415 14.20 -31.91 -13.45
N VAL A 416 14.26 -32.34 -14.71
CA VAL A 416 13.10 -32.63 -15.55
C VAL A 416 13.35 -33.98 -16.22
N THR A 417 12.63 -35.01 -15.80
CA THR A 417 12.89 -36.37 -16.27
C THR A 417 11.62 -37.17 -16.50
N GLN A 418 11.62 -38.05 -17.51
CA GLN A 418 10.53 -38.99 -17.80
C GLN A 418 9.19 -38.30 -18.10
N LEU A 419 9.21 -37.15 -18.77
CA LEU A 419 8.00 -36.40 -19.10
C LEU A 419 7.63 -36.55 -20.59
N ASN A 420 6.32 -36.48 -20.87
CA ASN A 420 5.78 -36.45 -22.22
C ASN A 420 5.53 -35.02 -22.73
N ILE A 421 6.51 -34.14 -22.56
CA ILE A 421 6.44 -32.73 -23.00
C ILE A 421 7.18 -32.53 -24.33
N GLU A 422 6.81 -31.48 -25.05
CA GLU A 422 7.41 -31.12 -26.33
C GLU A 422 8.42 -29.96 -26.22
N ASN A 423 8.25 -29.09 -25.23
CA ASN A 423 9.13 -27.95 -24.95
C ASN A 423 9.08 -27.59 -23.46
N LEU A 424 10.13 -26.93 -22.95
CA LEU A 424 10.17 -26.49 -21.55
C LEU A 424 9.35 -25.20 -21.34
N GLY A 425 9.49 -24.21 -22.22
CA GLY A 425 8.73 -22.96 -22.13
C GLY A 425 9.21 -21.98 -21.06
N PHE A 426 10.44 -22.13 -20.54
CA PHE A 426 11.05 -21.23 -19.54
C PHE A 426 11.49 -19.88 -20.12
N ARG A 427 10.61 -19.18 -20.83
CA ARG A 427 10.93 -17.96 -21.61
C ARG A 427 11.56 -16.83 -20.79
N SER A 428 11.26 -16.75 -19.49
CA SER A 428 11.74 -15.66 -18.63
C SER A 428 12.99 -16.04 -17.83
N LEU A 429 13.45 -17.30 -17.90
CA LEU A 429 14.56 -17.81 -17.09
C LEU A 429 15.87 -17.18 -17.54
N LYS A 430 16.53 -16.50 -16.61
CA LYS A 430 17.76 -15.74 -16.84
C LYS A 430 18.93 -16.27 -16.02
N GLU A 431 18.65 -16.90 -14.89
CA GLU A 431 19.69 -17.27 -13.92
C GLU A 431 19.38 -18.57 -13.19
N ILE A 432 20.40 -19.41 -13.06
CA ILE A 432 20.45 -20.53 -12.10
C ILE A 432 21.70 -20.32 -11.24
N SER A 433 21.50 -19.78 -10.04
CA SER A 433 22.60 -19.26 -9.23
C SER A 433 23.56 -20.37 -8.77
N ASP A 434 23.06 -21.57 -8.49
CA ASP A 434 23.89 -22.69 -7.99
C ASP A 434 23.24 -24.06 -8.26
N GLY A 435 24.08 -25.09 -8.38
CA GLY A 435 23.75 -26.50 -8.63
C GLY A 435 23.46 -26.88 -10.09
N ASP A 436 23.46 -28.18 -10.33
CA ASP A 436 23.45 -28.80 -11.65
C ASP A 436 22.04 -28.89 -12.24
N VAL A 437 21.97 -28.94 -13.56
CA VAL A 437 20.74 -29.13 -14.33
C VAL A 437 20.72 -30.51 -14.98
N VAL A 438 19.63 -31.24 -14.82
CA VAL A 438 19.45 -32.58 -15.40
C VAL A 438 18.13 -32.67 -16.15
N ILE A 439 18.22 -32.78 -17.49
CA ILE A 439 17.07 -32.90 -18.39
C ILE A 439 17.22 -34.20 -19.18
N ILE A 440 16.63 -35.29 -18.69
CA ILE A 440 16.88 -36.63 -19.25
C ILE A 440 15.61 -37.43 -19.52
N ASN A 441 15.65 -38.30 -20.52
CA ASN A 441 14.59 -39.26 -20.81
C ASN A 441 13.22 -38.60 -21.08
N ASN A 442 13.18 -37.55 -21.88
CA ASN A 442 11.95 -36.89 -22.33
C ASN A 442 11.83 -37.05 -23.86
N GLN A 443 11.22 -38.15 -24.31
CA GLN A 443 11.32 -38.62 -25.71
C GLN A 443 10.78 -37.65 -26.77
N ASN A 444 9.85 -36.77 -26.41
CA ASN A 444 9.24 -35.79 -27.32
C ASN A 444 9.78 -34.37 -27.16
N LEU A 445 10.69 -34.15 -26.21
CA LEU A 445 11.20 -32.83 -25.86
C LEU A 445 12.20 -32.34 -26.90
N CYS A 446 11.85 -31.22 -27.55
CA CYS A 446 12.72 -30.47 -28.46
C CYS A 446 13.16 -29.14 -27.81
N TYR A 447 13.93 -28.33 -28.54
CA TYR A 447 14.34 -26.96 -28.15
C TYR A 447 15.30 -26.85 -26.95
N THR A 448 15.92 -27.95 -26.51
CA THR A 448 16.90 -27.92 -25.42
C THR A 448 18.20 -28.59 -25.85
N ASP A 449 19.31 -28.01 -25.45
CA ASP A 449 20.67 -28.51 -25.62
C ASP A 449 21.50 -28.20 -24.35
N GLU A 450 22.61 -28.90 -24.13
CA GLU A 450 23.51 -28.65 -23.00
C GLU A 450 24.05 -27.21 -22.98
N SER A 451 24.36 -26.65 -24.15
CA SER A 451 24.89 -25.29 -24.29
C SER A 451 23.90 -24.21 -23.82
N HIS A 452 22.59 -24.44 -23.97
CA HIS A 452 21.54 -23.51 -23.56
C HIS A 452 21.55 -23.23 -22.05
N TRP A 453 21.99 -24.19 -21.24
CA TRP A 453 22.00 -24.08 -19.78
C TRP A 453 23.27 -23.41 -19.25
N LYS A 454 24.40 -23.60 -19.93
CA LYS A 454 25.70 -23.05 -19.50
C LYS A 454 25.69 -21.53 -19.36
N ARG A 455 24.91 -20.83 -20.19
CA ARG A 455 24.72 -19.37 -20.13
C ARG A 455 23.93 -18.86 -18.92
N LEU A 456 23.23 -19.74 -18.20
CA LEU A 456 22.43 -19.38 -17.02
C LEU A 456 23.20 -19.57 -15.71
N PHE A 457 24.34 -20.26 -15.75
CA PHE A 457 25.13 -20.61 -14.57
C PHE A 457 25.95 -19.42 -14.08
N ILE A 458 26.01 -19.29 -12.76
CA ILE A 458 26.77 -18.25 -12.06
C ILE A 458 27.95 -18.85 -11.32
N SER A 459 27.75 -20.02 -10.69
CA SER A 459 28.76 -20.71 -9.88
C SER A 459 29.71 -21.53 -10.76
N GLN A 460 31.01 -21.46 -10.43
CA GLN A 460 32.04 -22.22 -11.12
C GLN A 460 31.87 -23.72 -10.86
N GLY A 461 31.80 -24.53 -11.91
CA GLY A 461 31.69 -25.99 -11.81
C GLY A 461 30.27 -26.56 -11.93
N GLN A 462 29.25 -25.73 -12.12
CA GLN A 462 27.91 -26.19 -12.48
C GLN A 462 27.93 -26.97 -13.80
N LYS A 463 27.17 -28.06 -13.86
CA LYS A 463 27.06 -28.91 -15.05
C LYS A 463 25.60 -29.04 -15.50
N ALA A 464 25.43 -29.13 -16.81
CA ALA A 464 24.17 -29.53 -17.43
C ALA A 464 24.33 -30.95 -17.97
N THR A 465 23.33 -31.81 -17.75
CA THR A 465 23.24 -33.14 -18.33
C THR A 465 21.94 -33.22 -19.11
N VAL A 466 22.05 -33.21 -20.43
CA VAL A 466 20.91 -33.29 -21.36
C VAL A 466 21.11 -34.52 -22.24
N SER A 467 20.35 -35.58 -21.99
CA SER A 467 20.49 -36.87 -22.70
C SER A 467 19.16 -37.59 -22.84
N GLU A 468 19.06 -38.55 -23.75
CA GLU A 468 17.85 -39.38 -23.92
C GLU A 468 16.57 -38.57 -24.21
N ASN A 469 16.70 -37.38 -24.81
CA ASN A 469 15.59 -36.58 -25.32
C ASN A 469 15.49 -36.72 -26.85
N ALA A 470 14.52 -36.08 -27.49
CA ALA A 470 14.44 -36.07 -28.95
C ALA A 470 15.70 -35.41 -29.55
N ASN A 471 16.37 -36.08 -30.49
CA ASN A 471 17.54 -35.51 -31.14
C ASN A 471 17.16 -34.40 -32.12
N ALA A 472 18.15 -33.54 -32.45
CA ALA A 472 17.94 -32.39 -33.31
C ALA A 472 17.37 -32.76 -34.70
N THR A 473 17.79 -33.89 -35.26
CA THR A 473 17.34 -34.37 -36.58
C THR A 473 15.86 -34.74 -36.58
N VAL A 474 15.39 -35.45 -35.54
CA VAL A 474 13.98 -35.80 -35.35
C VAL A 474 13.14 -34.55 -35.11
N CYS A 475 13.64 -33.61 -34.30
CA CYS A 475 12.96 -32.33 -34.08
C CYS A 475 12.83 -31.52 -35.39
N ALA A 476 13.88 -31.46 -36.21
CA ALA A 476 13.86 -30.78 -37.50
C ALA A 476 12.86 -31.43 -38.49
N LEU A 477 12.83 -32.76 -38.58
CA LEU A 477 11.85 -33.50 -39.40
C LEU A 477 10.41 -33.24 -38.97
N ARG A 478 10.18 -33.01 -37.67
CA ARG A 478 8.87 -32.65 -37.11
C ARG A 478 8.55 -31.16 -37.20
N SER A 479 9.38 -30.36 -37.89
CA SER A 479 9.27 -28.89 -37.95
C SER A 479 9.26 -28.22 -36.57
N LYS A 480 9.89 -28.85 -35.57
CA LYS A 480 10.02 -28.33 -34.19
C LYS A 480 11.35 -27.60 -34.03
N THR A 481 11.45 -26.43 -34.63
CA THR A 481 12.64 -25.57 -34.63
C THR A 481 12.29 -24.15 -34.19
N CYS A 482 13.29 -23.39 -33.75
CA CYS A 482 13.07 -22.02 -33.30
C CYS A 482 12.49 -21.14 -34.41
N ASP A 483 11.73 -20.12 -34.02
CA ASP A 483 11.19 -19.15 -34.97
C ASP A 483 12.32 -18.46 -35.74
N ARG A 484 12.10 -18.16 -37.03
CA ARG A 484 13.08 -17.48 -37.90
C ARG A 484 13.53 -16.12 -37.36
N LYS A 485 12.78 -15.53 -36.43
CA LYS A 485 13.09 -14.25 -35.76
C LYS A 485 13.99 -14.41 -34.55
N CYS A 486 14.26 -15.63 -34.10
CA CYS A 486 15.24 -15.89 -33.05
C CYS A 486 16.67 -15.82 -33.60
N THR A 487 17.64 -15.51 -32.73
CA THR A 487 19.06 -15.69 -33.05
C THR A 487 19.43 -17.18 -33.13
N ALA A 488 20.63 -17.48 -33.62
CA ALA A 488 21.16 -18.84 -33.63
C ALA A 488 21.43 -19.41 -32.21
N ASP A 489 21.32 -18.58 -31.17
CA ASP A 489 21.54 -18.98 -29.77
C ASP A 489 20.47 -19.94 -29.24
N GLY A 490 19.28 -19.96 -29.86
CA GLY A 490 18.20 -20.88 -29.53
C GLY A 490 16.94 -20.23 -28.96
N CYS A 491 16.05 -21.08 -28.44
CA CYS A 491 14.73 -20.71 -27.93
C CYS A 491 14.24 -21.76 -26.92
N TRP A 492 13.27 -21.41 -26.07
CA TRP A 492 12.67 -22.32 -25.10
C TRP A 492 11.43 -23.08 -25.62
N GLY A 493 11.04 -22.85 -26.88
CA GLY A 493 9.84 -23.39 -27.48
C GLY A 493 9.49 -22.72 -28.82
N PRO A 494 8.31 -23.02 -29.38
CA PRO A 494 7.89 -22.47 -30.67
C PRO A 494 7.47 -21.01 -30.59
N GLY A 495 7.64 -20.30 -31.71
CA GLY A 495 7.16 -18.93 -31.91
C GLY A 495 8.11 -17.83 -31.42
N PRO A 496 7.84 -16.57 -31.80
CA PRO A 496 8.77 -15.45 -31.62
C PRO A 496 8.87 -14.95 -30.17
N GLY A 497 8.00 -15.42 -29.27
CA GLY A 497 8.02 -15.09 -27.84
C GLY A 497 8.87 -16.02 -26.97
N MET A 498 9.48 -17.04 -27.58
CA MET A 498 10.29 -18.05 -26.90
C MET A 498 11.80 -17.91 -27.19
N CYS A 499 12.17 -16.94 -28.03
CA CYS A 499 13.56 -16.70 -28.42
C CYS A 499 14.41 -16.28 -27.21
N PHE A 500 15.66 -16.73 -27.19
CA PHE A 500 16.64 -16.24 -26.23
C PHE A 500 17.03 -14.79 -26.46
N ALA A 501 17.16 -14.43 -27.74
CA ALA A 501 17.38 -13.08 -28.22
C ALA A 501 16.70 -12.93 -29.59
N CYS A 502 16.28 -11.71 -29.90
CA CYS A 502 15.68 -11.38 -31.19
C CYS A 502 16.77 -11.06 -32.21
N ARG A 503 16.60 -11.57 -33.43
CA ARG A 503 17.50 -11.28 -34.56
C ARG A 503 17.48 -9.79 -34.93
N ASP A 504 16.27 -9.25 -35.09
CA ASP A 504 16.02 -7.90 -35.58
C ASP A 504 15.61 -6.97 -34.42
N TYR A 505 14.33 -7.00 -34.01
CA TYR A 505 13.81 -6.17 -32.92
C TYR A 505 12.95 -6.96 -31.93
N SER A 506 12.77 -6.42 -30.73
CA SER A 506 11.82 -6.92 -29.72
C SER A 506 10.68 -5.93 -29.52
N ARG A 507 9.45 -6.44 -29.46
CA ARG A 507 8.25 -5.71 -29.01
C ARG A 507 7.71 -6.40 -27.78
N GLY A 508 7.88 -5.77 -26.62
CA GLY A 508 7.62 -6.43 -25.34
C GLY A 508 8.46 -7.71 -25.20
N ARG A 509 7.81 -8.87 -25.14
CA ARG A 509 8.47 -10.19 -25.02
C ARG A 509 8.50 -11.00 -26.32
N SER A 510 8.19 -10.38 -27.47
CA SER A 510 8.11 -11.08 -28.76
C SER A 510 9.06 -10.47 -29.78
N CYS A 511 9.70 -11.31 -30.58
CA CYS A 511 10.57 -10.86 -31.66
C CYS A 511 9.77 -10.44 -32.90
N VAL A 512 10.17 -9.31 -33.50
CA VAL A 512 9.50 -8.69 -34.64
C VAL A 512 10.52 -8.26 -35.68
N ASP A 513 10.12 -8.29 -36.96
CA ASP A 513 11.01 -7.93 -38.06
C ASP A 513 11.23 -6.41 -38.14
N SER A 514 10.26 -5.61 -37.68
CA SER A 514 10.30 -4.14 -37.73
C SER A 514 9.42 -3.47 -36.65
N CYS A 515 9.80 -2.26 -36.26
CA CYS A 515 9.03 -1.37 -35.40
C CYS A 515 8.14 -0.41 -36.21
N ASN A 516 7.07 0.07 -35.59
CA ASN A 516 6.07 0.96 -36.20
C ASN A 516 6.53 2.45 -36.23
N ILE A 517 7.63 2.72 -36.95
CA ILE A 517 8.27 4.05 -36.96
C ILE A 517 7.54 5.02 -37.89
N LEU A 518 7.37 4.62 -39.15
CA LEU A 518 6.81 5.45 -40.22
C LEU A 518 5.32 5.22 -40.45
N GLU A 519 4.85 4.02 -40.08
CA GLU A 519 3.49 3.50 -40.23
C GLU A 519 3.22 2.47 -39.11
N GLY A 520 1.94 2.11 -38.91
CA GLY A 520 1.51 1.15 -37.88
C GLY A 520 0.97 1.79 -36.60
N GLU A 521 0.31 0.96 -35.78
CA GLU A 521 -0.24 1.35 -34.48
C GLU A 521 0.07 0.29 -33.41
N PRO A 522 0.50 0.68 -32.19
CA PRO A 522 0.88 2.05 -31.78
C PRO A 522 2.15 2.52 -32.52
N ARG A 523 2.42 3.84 -32.48
CA ARG A 523 3.66 4.42 -33.03
C ARG A 523 4.83 4.20 -32.09
N GLU A 524 5.98 3.86 -32.67
CA GLU A 524 7.14 3.39 -31.91
C GLU A 524 8.42 4.12 -32.32
N ALA A 525 9.37 4.17 -31.39
CA ALA A 525 10.78 4.48 -31.63
C ALA A 525 11.63 3.24 -31.34
N ILE A 526 12.87 3.21 -31.86
CA ILE A 526 13.83 2.15 -31.56
C ILE A 526 14.73 2.62 -30.42
N MET A 527 14.80 1.84 -29.34
CA MET A 527 15.79 1.98 -28.28
C MET A 527 16.44 0.63 -27.99
N ASN A 528 17.75 0.51 -28.17
CA ASN A 528 18.50 -0.74 -27.90
C ASN A 528 17.86 -1.99 -28.55
N LYS A 529 17.56 -1.91 -29.85
CA LYS A 529 16.82 -2.95 -30.62
C LYS A 529 15.43 -3.31 -30.08
N THR A 530 14.87 -2.49 -29.19
CA THR A 530 13.51 -2.65 -28.66
C THR A 530 12.60 -1.60 -29.27
N CYS A 531 11.43 -2.03 -29.73
CA CYS A 531 10.34 -1.15 -30.13
C CYS A 531 9.67 -0.59 -28.87
N VAL A 532 9.76 0.71 -28.66
CA VAL A 532 9.16 1.41 -27.52
C VAL A 532 8.11 2.39 -28.01
N GLU A 533 6.96 2.42 -27.34
CA GLU A 533 5.84 3.26 -27.76
C GLU A 533 6.16 4.75 -27.57
N CYS A 534 5.73 5.56 -28.53
CA CYS A 534 5.77 7.02 -28.42
C CYS A 534 4.80 7.50 -27.34
N HIS A 535 5.07 8.68 -26.77
CA HIS A 535 4.15 9.29 -25.80
C HIS A 535 2.77 9.55 -26.44
N PRO A 536 1.65 9.36 -25.71
CA PRO A 536 0.31 9.57 -26.25
C PRO A 536 0.06 10.99 -26.81
N GLU A 537 0.79 11.99 -26.30
CA GLU A 537 0.71 13.38 -26.75
C GLU A 537 1.52 13.68 -28.02
N CYS A 538 2.21 12.69 -28.61
CA CYS A 538 2.87 12.86 -29.91
C CYS A 538 1.86 12.73 -31.05
N LEU A 539 1.80 13.75 -31.93
CA LEU A 539 0.94 13.73 -33.11
C LEU A 539 1.43 12.63 -34.07
N ARG A 540 0.52 11.73 -34.47
CA ARG A 540 0.82 10.67 -35.43
C ARG A 540 1.17 11.26 -36.79
N MET A 541 2.30 10.85 -37.37
CA MET A 541 2.78 11.32 -38.67
C MET A 541 3.05 10.15 -39.61
N ASN A 542 2.37 10.10 -40.77
CA ASN A 542 2.63 9.09 -41.80
C ASN A 542 3.84 9.49 -42.66
N GLY A 543 4.73 8.55 -42.95
CA GLY A 543 5.94 8.79 -43.75
C GLY A 543 7.07 9.53 -43.02
N THR A 544 6.91 9.84 -41.73
CA THR A 544 7.96 10.43 -40.89
C THR A 544 7.88 9.86 -39.47
N ALA A 545 9.00 9.80 -38.76
CA ALA A 545 9.02 9.33 -37.38
C ALA A 545 8.17 10.23 -36.46
N THR A 546 7.30 9.62 -35.66
CA THR A 546 6.39 10.34 -34.74
C THR A 546 7.11 10.83 -33.48
N CYS A 547 8.09 10.06 -32.99
CA CYS A 547 8.94 10.43 -31.87
C CYS A 547 10.36 9.88 -32.06
N GLN A 548 11.32 10.47 -31.35
CA GLN A 548 12.71 9.97 -31.33
C GLN A 548 12.96 8.99 -30.18
N ALA A 549 12.23 9.16 -29.07
CA ALA A 549 12.32 8.36 -27.86
C ALA A 549 11.00 8.46 -27.08
N PRO A 550 10.78 7.63 -26.05
CA PRO A 550 9.65 7.74 -25.14
C PRO A 550 9.60 9.09 -24.43
N GLY A 551 8.41 9.46 -23.97
CA GLY A 551 8.19 10.67 -23.17
C GLY A 551 7.76 11.90 -24.00
N PRO A 552 7.09 12.87 -23.34
CA PRO A 552 6.42 13.98 -24.01
C PRO A 552 7.37 15.01 -24.65
N GLY A 553 8.65 15.01 -24.27
CA GLY A 553 9.66 15.93 -24.82
C GLY A 553 10.34 15.48 -26.10
N ASN A 554 10.07 14.24 -26.54
CA ASN A 554 10.75 13.62 -27.69
C ASN A 554 9.82 13.45 -28.91
N CYS A 555 8.67 14.12 -28.90
CA CYS A 555 7.73 14.12 -30.01
C CYS A 555 8.23 15.02 -31.14
N THR A 556 8.06 14.59 -32.39
CA THR A 556 8.32 15.46 -33.55
C THR A 556 7.35 16.63 -33.61
N LYS A 557 6.09 16.39 -33.22
CA LYS A 557 5.03 17.40 -33.11
C LYS A 557 4.02 17.00 -32.04
N CYS A 558 3.53 17.96 -31.27
CA CYS A 558 2.52 17.72 -30.24
C CYS A 558 1.12 17.54 -30.85
N ALA A 559 0.34 16.61 -30.29
CA ALA A 559 -1.06 16.37 -30.68
C ALA A 559 -1.98 17.50 -30.18
N ASN A 560 -1.80 17.89 -28.91
CA ASN A 560 -2.63 18.89 -28.24
C ASN A 560 -1.87 20.23 -28.08
N PHE A 561 -1.17 20.42 -26.95
CA PHE A 561 -0.47 21.66 -26.63
C PHE A 561 1.01 21.42 -26.34
N GLN A 562 1.80 22.49 -26.43
CA GLN A 562 3.23 22.47 -26.13
C GLN A 562 3.53 23.40 -24.95
N ASP A 563 4.13 22.85 -23.90
CA ASP A 563 4.61 23.61 -22.74
C ASP A 563 6.14 23.52 -22.67
N GLY A 564 6.81 24.58 -23.14
CA GLY A 564 8.26 24.56 -23.33
C GLY A 564 8.66 23.51 -24.38
N LEU A 565 9.39 22.48 -23.97
CA LEU A 565 9.80 21.37 -24.84
C LEU A 565 8.85 20.16 -24.76
N PHE A 566 7.85 20.17 -23.88
CA PHE A 566 7.02 19.00 -23.60
C PHE A 566 5.63 19.11 -24.23
N CYS A 567 5.16 18.02 -24.84
CA CYS A 567 3.79 17.91 -25.29
C CYS A 567 2.85 17.53 -24.15
N VAL A 568 1.79 18.33 -23.95
CA VAL A 568 0.83 18.18 -22.85
C VAL A 568 -0.60 18.18 -23.38
N SER A 569 -1.47 17.42 -22.71
CA SER A 569 -2.90 17.34 -23.05
C SER A 569 -3.66 18.63 -22.75
N ARG A 570 -3.19 19.41 -21.76
CA ARG A 570 -3.70 20.72 -21.37
C ARG A 570 -2.58 21.58 -20.79
N CYS A 571 -2.66 22.89 -20.95
CA CYS A 571 -1.73 23.80 -20.29
C CYS A 571 -1.88 23.73 -18.76
N PRO A 572 -0.80 23.94 -17.99
CA PRO A 572 -0.85 23.95 -16.53
C PRO A 572 -1.90 24.93 -15.98
N GLN A 573 -2.80 24.43 -15.15
CA GLN A 573 -3.90 25.20 -14.56
C GLN A 573 -3.96 24.92 -13.06
N GLY A 574 -3.63 25.91 -12.24
CA GLY A 574 -3.69 25.79 -10.78
C GLY A 574 -2.63 24.84 -10.21
N VAL A 575 -1.46 24.70 -10.85
CA VAL A 575 -0.39 23.85 -10.33
C VAL A 575 0.45 24.61 -9.28
N PRO A 576 0.92 23.96 -8.20
CA PRO A 576 1.73 24.63 -7.19
C PRO A 576 3.03 25.18 -7.78
N GLY A 577 3.29 26.46 -7.60
CA GLY A 577 4.50 27.17 -8.03
C GLY A 577 5.42 27.52 -6.86
N GLU A 578 6.14 28.62 -7.00
CA GLU A 578 6.96 29.20 -5.93
C GLU A 578 6.09 29.95 -4.91
N ASP A 579 6.49 29.95 -3.64
CA ASP A 579 5.85 30.72 -2.55
C ASP A 579 4.33 30.49 -2.39
N ASP A 580 3.87 29.23 -2.48
CA ASP A 580 2.45 28.84 -2.41
C ASP A 580 1.55 29.51 -3.48
N THR A 581 2.14 30.11 -4.53
CA THR A 581 1.38 30.67 -5.66
C THR A 581 0.97 29.57 -6.63
N LEU A 582 -0.22 29.73 -7.23
CA LEU A 582 -0.68 28.82 -8.28
C LEU A 582 -0.22 29.32 -9.65
N VAL A 583 0.34 28.42 -10.45
CA VAL A 583 0.74 28.70 -11.82
C VAL A 583 -0.44 28.40 -12.75
N TRP A 584 -0.78 29.42 -13.53
CA TRP A 584 -1.81 29.36 -14.57
C TRP A 584 -1.18 29.68 -15.91
N LYS A 585 -1.44 28.82 -16.90
CA LYS A 585 -1.06 29.00 -18.29
C LYS A 585 -2.26 28.84 -19.20
N TYR A 586 -2.27 29.61 -20.29
CA TYR A 586 -3.26 29.51 -21.36
C TYR A 586 -2.57 29.15 -22.68
N ALA A 587 -3.32 28.56 -23.61
CA ALA A 587 -2.81 28.24 -24.94
C ALA A 587 -2.96 29.45 -25.88
N ASP A 588 -1.89 29.79 -26.60
CA ASP A 588 -1.95 30.77 -27.68
C ASP A 588 -2.50 30.17 -29.00
N GLU A 589 -2.58 30.99 -30.06
CA GLU A 589 -3.06 30.56 -31.38
C GLU A 589 -2.23 29.43 -32.00
N LYS A 590 -0.97 29.28 -31.58
CA LYS A 590 -0.06 28.22 -32.01
C LYS A 590 -0.12 26.99 -31.09
N ARG A 591 -1.03 26.97 -30.11
CA ARG A 591 -1.20 25.93 -29.09
C ARG A 591 0.02 25.81 -28.15
N VAL A 592 0.78 26.88 -27.97
CA VAL A 592 1.88 26.95 -27.01
C VAL A 592 1.37 27.54 -25.69
N CYS A 593 1.76 26.95 -24.57
CA CYS A 593 1.32 27.37 -23.24
C CYS A 593 2.10 28.60 -22.75
N GLN A 594 1.40 29.72 -22.57
CA GLN A 594 1.90 31.00 -22.09
C GLN A 594 1.44 31.26 -20.65
N LEU A 595 2.27 31.92 -19.84
CA LEU A 595 1.90 32.31 -18.47
C LEU A 595 0.79 33.36 -18.45
N CYS A 596 -0.21 33.15 -17.59
CA CYS A 596 -1.20 34.18 -17.30
C CYS A 596 -0.55 35.38 -16.57
N HIS A 597 -1.22 36.52 -16.65
CA HIS A 597 -0.82 37.69 -15.87
C HIS A 597 -0.91 37.40 -14.36
N LYS A 598 0.00 37.96 -13.55
CA LYS A 598 0.11 37.67 -12.10
C LYS A 598 -1.19 37.94 -11.30
N ASN A 599 -2.05 38.84 -11.81
CA ASN A 599 -3.32 39.18 -11.16
C ASN A 599 -4.45 38.16 -11.45
N CYS A 600 -4.26 37.22 -12.38
CA CYS A 600 -5.24 36.19 -12.73
C CYS A 600 -5.12 35.00 -11.77
N THR A 601 -5.59 35.16 -10.54
CA THR A 601 -5.46 34.15 -9.47
C THR A 601 -6.29 32.87 -9.70
N LYS A 602 -7.17 32.86 -10.70
CA LYS A 602 -8.06 31.75 -11.04
C LYS A 602 -7.98 31.30 -12.52
N GLY A 603 -6.91 31.70 -13.23
CA GLY A 603 -6.75 31.43 -14.66
C GLY A 603 -7.13 32.62 -15.52
#